data_AF-A0A7I4XUN0-F1
#
_entry.id   AF-A0A7I4XUN0-F1
#
_cell.length_a   1.000
_cell.length_b   1.000
_cell.length_c   1.000
_cell.angle_alpha   90.00
_cell.angle_beta   90.00
_cell.angle_gamma   90.00
#
_symmetry.space_group_name_H-M   'P 1'
#
loop_
_entity.id
_entity.type
_entity.pdbx_description
1 polymer ?
#
loop_
_entity_poly.entity_id
_entity_poly.type
_entity_poly.pdbx_seq_one_letter_code
_entity_poly.pdbx_strand_id
1 'polypeptide(L)'
;MLANEDKSKLEELVQTWSDRLAIFGLRVNVRKADVVKYSQRILDHRSERARLYQDQCLVLETNSRVNGAWLKWRLMTDVLFDKNMLQRLKSKIYRTVIQPVAIYGAKCWPATQEAEAPLSVMETTMLRWTAE
;
A
#
# COMPACT_ATOMS: atom_id res chain seq x y z
N MET A 1 2.91 -10.06 -16.29
CA MET A 1 2.60 -11.00 -17.39
C MET A 1 2.94 -12.47 -17.07
N LEU A 2 3.48 -12.82 -15.89
CA LEU A 2 3.99 -14.18 -15.61
C LEU A 2 2.95 -15.21 -15.08
N ALA A 3 1.77 -14.78 -14.61
CA ALA A 3 0.81 -15.71 -13.97
C ALA A 3 -0.06 -16.52 -14.97
N ASN A 4 -0.04 -16.19 -16.26
CA ASN A 4 -0.95 -16.78 -17.25
C ASN A 4 -0.38 -18.07 -17.88
N GLU A 5 0.95 -18.23 -17.91
CA GLU A 5 1.62 -19.40 -18.50
C GLU A 5 1.41 -20.66 -17.66
N ASP A 6 1.35 -20.52 -16.33
CA ASP A 6 1.17 -21.66 -15.42
C ASP A 6 -0.24 -22.25 -15.52
N LYS A 7 -1.25 -21.41 -15.79
CA LYS A 7 -2.64 -21.82 -15.90
C LYS A 7 -2.87 -22.71 -17.12
N SER A 8 -2.39 -22.30 -18.30
CA SER A 8 -2.56 -23.09 -19.53
C SER A 8 -1.87 -24.45 -19.42
N LYS A 9 -0.69 -24.51 -18.79
CA LYS A 9 0.03 -25.77 -18.53
C LYS A 9 -0.73 -26.68 -17.57
N LEU A 10 -1.33 -26.12 -16.53
CA LEU A 10 -2.16 -26.86 -15.58
C LEU A 10 -3.43 -27.41 -16.24
N GLU A 11 -4.08 -26.63 -17.09
CA GLU A 11 -5.27 -27.06 -17.84
C GLU A 11 -4.92 -28.19 -18.83
N GLU A 12 -3.77 -28.11 -19.52
CA GLU A 12 -3.27 -29.14 -20.43
C GLU A 12 -2.96 -30.46 -19.69
N LEU A 13 -2.33 -30.39 -18.52
CA LEU A 13 -2.05 -31.56 -17.68
C LEU A 13 -3.34 -32.19 -17.18
N VAL A 14 -4.29 -31.39 -16.68
CA VAL A 14 -5.58 -31.92 -16.21
C VAL A 14 -6.34 -32.61 -17.35
N GLN A 15 -6.28 -32.08 -18.56
CA GLN A 15 -6.90 -32.69 -19.73
C GLN A 15 -6.22 -34.02 -20.12
N THR A 16 -4.88 -34.04 -20.17
CA THR A 16 -4.10 -35.24 -20.47
C THR A 16 -4.38 -36.39 -19.49
N TRP A 17 -4.51 -36.07 -18.20
CA TRP A 17 -4.86 -37.06 -17.17
C TRP A 17 -6.30 -37.56 -17.29
N SER A 18 -7.24 -36.67 -17.62
CA SER A 18 -8.64 -37.03 -17.87
C SER A 18 -8.76 -38.03 -19.03
N ASP A 19 -8.07 -37.77 -20.14
CA ASP A 19 -8.11 -38.63 -21.33
C ASP A 19 -7.51 -40.01 -21.05
N ARG A 20 -6.45 -40.09 -20.23
CA ARG A 20 -5.84 -41.35 -19.80
C ARG A 20 -6.77 -42.19 -18.92
N LEU A 21 -7.51 -41.56 -18.02
CA LEU A 21 -8.44 -42.25 -17.13
C LEU A 21 -9.66 -42.79 -17.89
N ALA A 22 -10.07 -42.11 -18.96
CA ALA A 22 -11.15 -42.56 -19.84
C ALA A 22 -10.83 -43.91 -20.52
N ILE A 23 -9.55 -44.17 -20.83
CA ILE A 23 -9.10 -45.46 -21.39
C ILE A 23 -9.37 -46.63 -20.43
N PHE A 24 -9.34 -46.37 -19.12
CA PHE A 24 -9.65 -47.35 -18.08
C PHE A 24 -11.13 -47.37 -17.68
N GLY A 25 -12.01 -46.69 -18.43
CA GLY A 25 -13.44 -46.59 -18.13
C GLY A 25 -13.78 -45.72 -16.92
N LEU A 26 -12.81 -44.97 -16.39
CA LEU A 26 -13.00 -44.07 -15.25
C LEU A 26 -13.34 -42.66 -15.74
N ARG A 27 -14.44 -42.10 -15.24
CA ARG A 27 -14.89 -40.73 -15.60
C ARG A 27 -14.58 -39.75 -14.48
N VAL A 28 -13.80 -38.72 -14.78
CA VAL A 28 -13.53 -37.63 -13.83
C VAL A 28 -14.83 -36.89 -13.52
N ASN A 29 -15.17 -36.76 -12.24
CA ASN A 29 -16.36 -36.05 -11.80
C ASN A 29 -16.12 -34.54 -11.87
N VAL A 30 -16.61 -33.93 -12.95
CA VAL A 30 -16.44 -32.49 -13.25
C VAL A 30 -16.98 -31.60 -12.11
N ARG A 31 -18.00 -32.04 -11.36
CA ARG A 31 -18.50 -31.30 -10.18
C ARG A 31 -17.50 -31.23 -9.03
N LYS A 32 -16.61 -32.23 -8.89
CA LYS A 32 -15.45 -32.17 -7.98
C LYS A 32 -14.29 -31.36 -8.57
N ALA A 33 -14.23 -31.17 -9.89
CA ALA A 33 -13.23 -30.33 -10.55
C ALA A 33 -13.61 -28.83 -10.53
N ASP A 34 -14.91 -28.48 -10.46
CA ASP A 34 -15.40 -27.11 -10.22
C ASP A 34 -14.96 -26.53 -8.87
N VAL A 35 -14.54 -27.40 -7.95
CA VAL A 35 -13.92 -27.01 -6.67
C VAL A 35 -12.67 -26.16 -6.92
N VAL A 36 -11.94 -26.35 -8.02
CA VAL A 36 -10.75 -25.54 -8.34
C VAL A 36 -11.15 -24.10 -8.70
N LYS A 37 -12.21 -23.93 -9.52
CA LYS A 37 -12.73 -22.59 -9.87
C LYS A 37 -13.34 -21.87 -8.66
N TYR A 38 -14.08 -22.60 -7.83
CA TYR A 38 -14.67 -22.08 -6.59
C TYR A 38 -13.58 -21.70 -5.57
N SER A 39 -12.58 -22.56 -5.39
CA SER A 39 -11.44 -22.32 -4.50
C SER A 39 -10.59 -21.15 -4.99
N GLN A 40 -10.35 -21.05 -6.30
CA GLN A 40 -9.67 -19.89 -6.90
C GLN A 40 -10.44 -18.60 -6.63
N ARG A 41 -11.76 -18.59 -6.84
CA ARG A 41 -12.61 -17.43 -6.57
C ARG A 41 -12.60 -17.03 -5.09
N ILE A 42 -12.56 -17.99 -4.17
CA ILE A 42 -12.42 -17.72 -2.73
C ILE A 42 -11.05 -17.12 -2.42
N LEU A 43 -9.98 -17.67 -3.00
CA LEU A 43 -8.62 -17.16 -2.81
C LEU A 43 -8.48 -15.75 -3.39
N ASP A 44 -9.05 -15.49 -4.56
CA ASP A 44 -9.06 -14.18 -5.20
C ASP A 44 -9.83 -13.16 -4.34
N HIS A 45 -11.03 -13.50 -3.87
CA HIS A 45 -11.79 -12.63 -2.96
C HIS A 45 -11.11 -12.42 -1.60
N ARG A 46 -10.38 -13.42 -1.09
CA ARG A 46 -9.60 -13.30 0.14
C ARG A 46 -8.38 -12.40 -0.07
N SER A 47 -7.74 -12.50 -1.22
CA SER A 47 -6.60 -11.68 -1.63
C SER A 47 -7.02 -10.23 -1.88
N GLU A 48 -8.16 -10.02 -2.53
CA GLU A 48 -8.78 -8.71 -2.74
C GLU A 48 -9.16 -8.05 -1.41
N ARG A 49 -9.80 -8.80 -0.49
CA ARG A 49 -10.05 -8.29 0.87
C ARG A 49 -8.76 -7.92 1.60
N ALA A 50 -7.73 -8.76 1.53
CA ALA A 50 -6.45 -8.46 2.15
C ALA A 50 -5.83 -7.15 1.61
N ARG A 51 -5.94 -6.89 0.31
CA ARG A 51 -5.51 -5.61 -0.30
C ARG A 51 -6.33 -4.42 0.20
N LEU A 52 -7.65 -4.55 0.27
CA LEU A 52 -8.52 -3.48 0.79
C LEU A 52 -8.22 -3.16 2.25
N TYR A 53 -8.00 -4.18 3.09
CA TYR A 53 -7.59 -4.00 4.48
C TYR A 53 -6.20 -3.35 4.58
N GLN A 54 -5.26 -3.74 3.71
CA GLN A 54 -3.94 -3.14 3.64
C GLN A 54 -4.03 -1.65 3.26
N ASP A 55 -4.77 -1.31 2.21
CA ASP A 55 -4.98 0.09 1.79
C ASP A 55 -5.64 0.92 2.88
N GLN A 56 -6.68 0.40 3.52
CA GLN A 56 -7.34 1.10 4.62
C GLN A 56 -6.38 1.33 5.80
N CYS A 57 -5.55 0.34 6.13
CA CYS A 57 -4.53 0.46 7.18
C CYS A 57 -3.47 1.51 6.81
N LEU A 58 -3.03 1.53 5.54
CA LEU A 58 -2.08 2.52 5.04
C LEU A 58 -2.64 3.95 5.15
N VAL A 59 -3.91 4.18 4.77
CA VAL A 59 -4.55 5.50 4.89
C VAL A 59 -4.67 5.97 6.34
N LEU A 60 -5.00 5.06 7.26
CA LEU A 60 -5.07 5.40 8.69
C LEU A 60 -3.68 5.73 9.25
N GLU A 61 -2.67 4.96 8.86
CA GLU A 61 -1.30 5.17 9.28
C GLU A 61 -0.74 6.50 8.75
N THR A 62 -0.94 6.83 7.46
CA THR A 62 -0.50 8.11 6.89
C THR A 62 -1.18 9.29 7.56
N ASN A 63 -2.48 9.21 7.83
CA ASN A 63 -3.20 10.25 8.57
C ASN A 63 -2.65 10.45 9.99
N SER A 64 -2.33 9.36 10.70
CA SER A 64 -1.74 9.45 12.04
C SER A 64 -0.39 10.19 12.03
N ARG A 65 0.43 9.96 11.01
CA ARG A 65 1.74 10.62 10.84
C ARG A 65 1.61 12.08 10.46
N VAL A 66 0.73 12.38 9.52
CA VAL A 66 0.40 13.77 9.13
C VAL A 66 -0.07 14.55 10.35
N ASN A 67 -0.98 13.97 11.15
CA ASN A 67 -1.43 14.61 12.39
C ASN A 67 -0.29 14.79 13.40
N GLY A 68 0.57 13.78 13.57
CA GLY A 68 1.74 13.87 14.45
C GLY A 68 2.73 14.96 14.01
N ALA A 69 2.98 15.08 12.71
CA ALA A 69 3.82 16.12 12.12
C ALA A 69 3.20 17.51 12.31
N TRP A 70 1.88 17.65 12.09
CA TRP A 70 1.15 18.89 12.36
C TRP A 70 1.20 19.32 13.84
N LEU A 71 1.06 18.37 14.77
CA LEU A 71 1.19 18.66 16.20
C LEU A 71 2.60 19.18 16.53
N LYS A 72 3.65 18.52 16.03
CA LYS A 72 5.03 18.99 16.22
C LYS A 72 5.27 20.37 15.60
N TRP A 73 4.75 20.62 14.40
CA TRP A 73 4.82 21.92 13.75
C TRP A 73 4.16 23.01 14.60
N ARG A 74 2.94 22.76 15.11
CA ARG A 74 2.21 23.71 15.97
C ARG A 74 2.99 24.06 17.23
N LEU A 75 3.60 23.06 17.88
CA LEU A 75 4.43 23.29 19.07
C LEU A 75 5.67 24.13 18.80
N MET A 76 6.19 24.09 17.56
CA MET A 76 7.37 24.88 17.17
C MET A 76 7.02 26.18 16.48
N THR A 77 5.75 26.46 16.23
CA THR A 77 5.30 27.65 15.47
C THR A 77 5.84 28.92 16.12
N ASP A 78 5.71 29.08 17.44
CA ASP A 78 6.21 30.27 18.14
C ASP A 78 7.72 30.50 17.95
N VAL A 79 8.51 29.42 17.94
CA VAL A 79 9.95 29.47 17.70
C VAL A 79 10.23 29.80 16.22
N LEU A 80 9.51 29.17 15.30
CA LEU A 80 9.67 29.31 13.85
C LEU A 80 9.27 30.70 13.33
N PHE A 81 8.37 31.39 14.02
CA PHE A 81 7.90 32.73 13.67
C PHE A 81 8.58 33.85 14.49
N ASP A 82 9.63 33.54 15.26
CA ASP A 82 10.46 34.57 15.88
C ASP A 82 11.14 35.43 14.79
N LYS A 83 11.02 36.75 14.92
CA LYS A 83 11.61 37.74 14.01
C LYS A 83 13.13 37.63 13.89
N ASN A 84 13.78 37.08 14.91
CA ASN A 84 15.24 36.90 14.92
C ASN A 84 15.68 35.57 14.28
N MET A 85 14.74 34.71 13.88
CA MET A 85 15.08 33.39 13.39
C MET A 85 15.54 33.40 11.94
N LEU A 86 16.76 32.93 11.71
CA LEU A 86 17.30 32.77 10.36
C LEU A 86 16.52 31.72 9.56
N GLN A 87 16.22 32.02 8.30
CA GLN A 87 15.53 31.12 7.37
C GLN A 87 16.22 29.75 7.22
N ARG A 88 17.57 29.73 7.23
CA ARG A 88 18.35 28.48 7.21
C ARG A 88 18.07 27.58 8.41
N LEU A 89 17.80 28.15 9.58
CA LEU A 89 17.45 27.40 10.78
C LEU A 89 16.02 26.84 10.69
N LYS A 90 15.05 27.62 10.20
CA LYS A 90 13.68 27.15 9.94
C LYS A 90 13.69 25.90 9.05
N SER A 91 14.41 25.96 7.93
CA SER A 91 14.58 24.82 7.01
C SER A 91 15.25 23.61 7.67
N LYS A 92 16.28 23.84 8.51
CA LYS A 92 16.97 22.76 9.23
C LYS A 92 16.05 22.09 10.25
N ILE A 93 15.23 22.84 10.98
CA ILE A 93 14.25 22.30 11.94
C ILE A 93 13.19 21.48 11.22
N TYR A 94 12.65 21.99 10.11
CA TYR A 94 11.69 21.24 9.30
C TYR A 94 12.23 19.86 8.92
N ARG A 95 13.43 19.81 8.32
CA ARG A 95 14.06 18.56 7.87
C ARG A 95 14.44 17.62 9.01
N THR A 96 14.76 18.13 10.20
CA THR A 96 15.27 17.33 11.32
C THR A 96 14.20 16.87 12.29
N VAL A 97 13.14 17.66 12.48
CA VAL A 97 12.11 17.39 13.51
C VAL A 97 10.79 16.94 12.90
N ILE A 98 10.39 17.52 11.77
CA ILE A 98 9.06 17.34 11.19
C ILE A 98 9.08 16.27 10.11
N GLN A 99 10.04 16.38 9.19
CA GLN A 99 10.20 15.45 8.07
C GLN A 99 10.34 13.98 8.52
N PRO A 100 11.09 13.63 9.58
CA PRO A 100 11.16 12.23 10.04
C PRO A 100 9.81 11.71 10.55
N VAL A 101 8.99 12.54 11.20
CA VAL A 101 7.69 12.11 11.73
C VAL A 101 6.69 11.81 10.62
N ALA A 102 6.79 12.55 9.53
CA ALA A 102 6.02 12.31 8.32
C ALA A 102 6.50 11.07 7.54
N ILE A 103 7.82 10.88 7.42
CA ILE A 103 8.43 9.96 6.43
C ILE A 103 8.94 8.64 7.03
N TYR A 104 9.21 8.54 8.34
CA TYR A 104 9.99 7.42 8.92
C TYR A 104 9.47 6.03 8.54
N GLY A 105 8.15 5.82 8.52
CA GLY A 105 7.58 4.54 8.09
C GLY A 105 7.12 4.48 6.63
N ALA A 106 7.27 5.55 5.83
CA ALA A 106 6.87 5.54 4.41
C ALA A 106 7.95 4.90 3.51
N LYS A 107 9.20 4.82 3.98
CA LYS A 107 10.33 4.25 3.22
C LYS A 107 10.20 2.77 2.88
N CYS A 108 9.36 2.03 3.61
CA CYS A 108 9.25 0.57 3.49
C CYS A 108 7.89 0.08 2.98
N TRP A 109 6.92 0.97 2.77
CA TRP A 109 5.60 0.61 2.27
C TRP A 109 5.45 0.99 0.80
N PRO A 110 4.69 0.23 -0.01
CA PRO A 110 4.31 0.67 -1.35
C PRO A 110 3.43 1.91 -1.18
N ALA A 111 4.00 3.06 -1.49
CA ALA A 111 3.31 4.32 -1.41
C ALA A 111 2.30 4.38 -2.57
N THR A 112 1.02 4.16 -2.24
CA THR A 112 -0.05 4.46 -3.18
C THR A 112 -0.16 5.97 -3.32
N GLN A 113 -0.52 6.48 -4.50
CA GLN A 113 -0.63 7.91 -4.76
C GLN A 113 -1.59 8.62 -3.76
N GLU A 114 -2.60 7.89 -3.30
CA GLU A 114 -3.58 8.32 -2.29
C GLU A 114 -2.94 8.48 -0.90
N ALA A 115 -1.96 7.65 -0.56
CA ALA A 115 -1.20 7.73 0.69
C ALA A 115 -0.15 8.86 0.68
N GLU A 116 0.35 9.24 -0.50
CA GLU A 116 1.35 10.32 -0.66
C GLU A 116 0.75 11.73 -0.68
N ALA A 117 -0.48 11.88 -1.22
CA ALA A 117 -1.10 13.19 -1.38
C ALA A 117 -1.20 13.99 -0.06
N PRO A 118 -1.62 13.41 1.09
CA PRO A 118 -1.68 14.13 2.37
C PRO A 118 -0.30 14.61 2.86
N LEU A 119 0.75 13.80 2.64
CA LEU A 119 2.12 14.14 3.01
C LEU A 119 2.64 15.31 2.17
N SER A 120 2.39 15.29 0.85
CA SER A 120 2.78 16.36 -0.08
C SER A 120 2.07 17.69 0.22
N VAL A 121 0.76 17.63 0.50
CA VAL A 121 -0.02 18.81 0.90
C VAL A 121 0.57 19.41 2.18
N MET A 122 0.79 18.59 3.21
CA MET A 122 1.37 19.03 4.47
C MET A 122 2.76 19.65 4.29
N GLU A 123 3.65 19.02 3.52
CA GLU A 123 4.99 19.53 3.23
C GLU A 123 4.93 20.89 2.53
N THR A 124 4.11 21.01 1.50
CA THR A 124 3.95 22.26 0.73
C THR A 124 3.39 23.39 1.60
N THR A 125 2.42 23.11 2.48
CA THR A 125 1.83 24.12 3.36
C THR A 125 2.83 24.59 4.42
N MET A 126 3.54 23.68 5.09
CA MET A 126 4.51 24.05 6.13
C MET A 126 5.70 24.83 5.55
N LEU A 127 6.19 24.44 4.37
CA LEU A 127 7.29 25.15 3.71
C LEU A 127 6.89 26.55 3.28
N ARG A 128 5.67 26.74 2.77
CA ARG A 128 5.13 28.08 2.44
C ARG A 128 5.16 28.99 3.67
N TRP A 129 4.69 28.50 4.80
CA TRP A 129 4.64 29.24 6.06
C TRP A 129 6.03 29.54 6.64
N THR A 130 7.05 28.69 6.40
CA THR A 130 8.42 29.04 6.80
C THR A 130 9.02 30.16 5.94
N ALA A 131 8.61 30.27 4.68
CA ALA A 131 9.20 31.19 3.71
C ALA A 131 8.70 32.64 3.83
N GLU A 132 7.56 32.84 4.51
CA GLU A 132 7.04 34.13 4.95
C GLU A 132 7.86 34.69 6.14
#